data_AF-A0A0C3GUD8-F1
#
_entry.id   AF-A0A0C3GUD8-F1
#
_cell.length_a   1.000
_cell.length_b   1.000
_cell.length_c   1.000
_cell.angle_alpha   90.00
_cell.angle_beta   90.00
_cell.angle_gamma   90.00
#
_symmetry.space_group_name_H-M   'P 1'
#
loop_
_entity.id
_entity.type
_entity.pdbx_description
1 polymer ?
#
loop_
_entity_poly.entity_id
_entity_poly.type
_entity_poly.pdbx_seq_one_letter_code
_entity_poly.pdbx_strand_id
1 'polypeptide(L)'
;MADPSDPPWVHITDKASPTFPAFPLLPTEIRLRVWTQSLLPRVLELHSPQAHYADQSSIATDHHSMQRPPAFQSRSYNPAALSVNVEARTVALTVYTVALPLAPEKRHGLALDGCRVLYISPDRDTVVLLGYAPSMKVTRLVSWFREHIRVQAYGLGASGLVTGLCSIGVSAAQFTNNQGAQLLRIVGRELFYDVDCFILVIGPGPGCGTEQAPPDWWDGGKCLLRELSQYERDDEDQYRVFQVGVGRQFRGQDGWMVVGRNRMRIASIYFENGW
;
A
#
# COMPACT_ATOMS: atom_id res chain seq x y z
N MET A 1 -33.82 -67.80 -33.48
CA MET A 1 -32.77 -67.89 -32.45
C MET A 1 -32.20 -66.50 -32.28
N ALA A 2 -32.58 -65.82 -31.21
CA ALA A 2 -32.14 -64.46 -30.89
C ALA A 2 -31.02 -64.56 -29.86
N ASP A 3 -29.95 -63.79 -30.08
CA ASP A 3 -28.74 -63.76 -29.26
C ASP A 3 -29.02 -63.05 -27.92
N PRO A 4 -28.78 -63.69 -26.75
CA PRO A 4 -29.14 -63.13 -25.45
C PRO A 4 -28.02 -62.25 -24.83
N SER A 5 -27.14 -61.68 -25.64
CA SER A 5 -25.85 -61.14 -25.18
C SER A 5 -25.68 -59.61 -25.32
N ASP A 6 -26.75 -58.84 -25.48
CA ASP A 6 -26.63 -57.37 -25.47
C ASP A 6 -26.84 -56.83 -24.05
N PRO A 7 -25.84 -56.15 -23.45
CA PRO A 7 -26.04 -55.48 -22.18
C PRO A 7 -27.06 -54.34 -22.36
N PRO A 8 -27.93 -54.09 -21.37
CA PRO A 8 -28.89 -53.01 -21.47
C PRO A 8 -28.11 -51.71 -21.61
N TRP A 9 -28.31 -51.01 -22.73
CA TRP A 9 -27.88 -49.64 -22.90
C TRP A 9 -28.63 -48.79 -21.87
N VAL A 10 -28.02 -48.63 -20.70
CA VAL A 10 -28.44 -47.62 -19.75
C VAL A 10 -28.18 -46.30 -20.45
N HIS A 11 -29.24 -45.68 -20.95
CA HIS A 11 -29.21 -44.25 -21.24
C HIS A 11 -28.76 -43.57 -19.96
N ILE A 12 -27.48 -43.16 -19.93
CA ILE A 12 -26.99 -42.19 -18.96
C ILE A 12 -27.75 -40.92 -19.31
N THR A 13 -28.94 -40.76 -18.72
CA THR A 13 -29.61 -39.48 -18.64
C THR A 13 -28.58 -38.50 -18.12
N ASP A 14 -28.30 -37.46 -18.91
CA ASP A 14 -27.41 -36.35 -18.58
C ASP A 14 -27.42 -36.11 -17.08
N LYS A 15 -26.37 -36.57 -16.39
CA LYS A 15 -26.13 -36.16 -15.02
C LYS A 15 -25.90 -34.66 -15.12
N ALA A 16 -26.94 -33.88 -14.83
CA ALA A 16 -26.83 -32.44 -14.64
C ALA A 16 -25.58 -32.20 -13.82
N SER A 17 -24.55 -31.65 -14.47
CA SER A 17 -23.26 -31.45 -13.84
C SER A 17 -23.54 -30.62 -12.60
N PRO A 18 -23.17 -31.07 -11.38
CA PRO A 18 -23.46 -30.32 -10.17
C PRO A 18 -22.80 -28.95 -10.31
N THR A 19 -23.61 -27.94 -10.64
CA THR A 19 -23.14 -26.57 -10.83
C THR A 19 -22.99 -25.95 -9.45
N PHE A 20 -21.87 -25.26 -9.27
CA PHE A 20 -21.64 -24.53 -8.03
C PHE A 20 -22.77 -23.49 -7.84
N PRO A 21 -23.42 -23.44 -6.66
CA PRO A 21 -24.50 -22.49 -6.44
C PRO A 21 -23.99 -21.06 -6.58
N ALA A 22 -24.85 -20.18 -7.08
CA ALA A 22 -24.53 -18.75 -7.18
C ALA A 22 -24.10 -18.20 -5.80
N PHE A 23 -23.16 -17.25 -5.79
CA PHE A 23 -22.58 -16.73 -4.56
C PHE A 23 -23.62 -16.35 -3.47
N PRO A 24 -24.73 -15.67 -3.77
CA PRO A 24 -25.73 -15.30 -2.74
C PRO A 24 -26.44 -16.51 -2.10
N LEU A 25 -26.43 -17.67 -2.75
CA LEU A 25 -27.08 -18.90 -2.30
C LEU A 25 -26.15 -19.79 -1.47
N LEU A 26 -24.88 -19.41 -1.34
CA LEU A 26 -23.94 -20.12 -0.48
C LEU A 26 -24.32 -19.92 1.00
N PRO A 27 -24.06 -20.93 1.86
CA PRO A 27 -24.14 -20.76 3.30
C PRO A 27 -23.33 -19.54 3.76
N THR A 28 -23.83 -18.82 4.76
CA THR A 28 -23.24 -17.57 5.25
C THR A 28 -21.77 -17.77 5.64
N GLU A 29 -21.42 -18.90 6.25
CA GLU A 29 -20.06 -19.22 6.66
C GLU A 29 -19.11 -19.27 5.46
N ILE A 30 -19.58 -19.78 4.32
CA ILE A 30 -18.80 -19.83 3.08
C ILE A 30 -18.68 -18.43 2.46
N ARG A 31 -19.77 -17.66 2.41
CA ARG A 31 -19.76 -16.28 1.89
C ARG A 31 -18.79 -15.40 2.67
N LEU A 32 -18.82 -15.48 4.00
CA LEU A 32 -17.89 -14.76 4.88
C LEU A 32 -16.43 -15.18 4.64
N ARG A 33 -16.14 -16.48 4.49
CA ARG A 33 -14.79 -16.95 4.16
C ARG A 33 -14.30 -16.43 2.82
N VAL A 34 -15.15 -16.44 1.79
CA VAL A 34 -14.82 -15.87 0.48
C VAL A 34 -14.52 -14.38 0.61
N TRP A 35 -15.33 -13.62 1.35
CA TRP A 35 -15.03 -12.22 1.59
C TRP A 35 -13.69 -12.02 2.29
N THR A 36 -13.44 -12.73 3.40
CA THR A 36 -12.17 -12.63 4.12
C THR A 36 -10.96 -12.96 3.24
N GLN A 37 -11.08 -13.99 2.39
CA GLN A 37 -10.01 -14.39 1.47
C GLN A 37 -9.82 -13.43 0.29
N SER A 38 -10.85 -12.66 -0.08
CA SER A 38 -10.75 -11.63 -1.12
C SER A 38 -9.99 -10.38 -0.68
N LEU A 39 -9.74 -10.20 0.63
CA LEU A 39 -9.05 -9.04 1.19
C LEU A 39 -7.53 -9.24 1.16
N LEU A 40 -6.97 -9.08 -0.04
CA LEU A 40 -5.54 -9.22 -0.30
C LEU A 40 -4.75 -7.99 0.19
N PRO A 41 -3.48 -8.17 0.61
CA PRO A 41 -2.54 -7.07 0.82
C PRO A 41 -2.39 -6.21 -0.43
N ARG A 42 -2.26 -4.89 -0.26
CA ARG A 42 -2.11 -3.94 -1.38
C ARG A 42 -0.96 -2.97 -1.14
N VAL A 43 -0.48 -2.38 -2.23
CA VAL A 43 0.39 -1.21 -2.16
C VAL A 43 -0.47 0.03 -2.37
N LEU A 44 -0.33 1.01 -1.49
CA LEU A 44 -1.08 2.26 -1.52
C LEU A 44 -0.09 3.41 -1.67
N GLU A 45 -0.20 4.16 -2.76
CA GLU A 45 0.62 5.35 -2.92
C GLU A 45 0.04 6.54 -2.16
N LEU A 46 0.91 7.33 -1.55
CA LEU A 46 0.63 8.66 -1.02
C LEU A 46 1.62 9.65 -1.59
N HIS A 47 1.15 10.86 -1.90
CA HIS A 47 2.00 11.95 -2.35
C HIS A 47 1.64 13.29 -1.70
N SER A 48 2.61 14.19 -1.65
CA SER A 48 2.34 15.55 -1.18
C SER A 48 1.52 16.31 -2.22
N PRO A 49 0.55 17.14 -1.79
CA PRO A 49 -0.08 18.13 -2.67
C PRO A 49 0.99 18.96 -3.37
N GLN A 50 0.79 19.23 -4.67
CA GLN A 50 1.69 20.10 -5.43
C GLN A 50 1.70 21.49 -4.76
N ALA A 51 2.87 21.88 -4.25
CA ALA A 51 2.99 23.13 -3.51
C ALA A 51 2.83 24.33 -4.44
N HIS A 52 1.72 25.06 -4.32
CA HIS A 52 1.66 26.43 -4.83
C HIS A 52 2.31 27.37 -3.81
N TYR A 53 3.07 28.37 -4.28
CA TYR A 53 3.78 29.33 -3.41
C TYR A 53 2.86 30.07 -2.42
N ALA A 54 1.55 30.16 -2.70
CA ALA A 54 0.54 30.74 -1.83
C ALA A 54 0.05 29.81 -0.70
N ASP A 55 0.26 28.50 -0.81
CA ASP A 55 -0.19 27.49 0.16
C ASP A 55 0.73 27.39 1.39
N GLN A 56 1.85 28.13 1.41
CA GLN A 56 2.78 28.17 2.54
C GLN A 56 2.12 28.66 3.84
N SER A 57 1.07 29.47 3.73
CA SER A 57 0.26 29.92 4.87
C SER A 57 -0.56 28.81 5.54
N SER A 58 -0.89 27.72 4.80
CA SER A 58 -1.62 26.56 5.33
C SER A 58 -0.72 25.51 6.01
N ILE A 59 0.56 25.48 5.67
CA ILE A 59 1.55 24.63 6.34
C ILE A 59 1.73 25.08 7.79
N ALA A 60 1.67 26.39 8.04
CA ALA A 60 1.80 26.99 9.36
C ALA A 60 0.64 26.66 10.32
N THR A 61 -0.59 26.54 9.81
CA THR A 61 -1.79 26.29 10.62
C THR A 61 -2.02 24.83 10.95
N ASP A 62 -1.39 23.90 10.23
CA ASP A 62 -1.50 22.45 10.44
C ASP A 62 -0.54 21.93 11.52
N HIS A 63 0.29 22.79 12.12
CA HIS A 63 1.35 22.41 13.08
C HIS A 63 0.86 22.04 14.49
N HIS A 64 -0.40 22.34 14.84
CA HIS A 64 -0.85 22.28 16.25
C HIS A 64 -1.79 21.13 16.60
N SER A 65 -2.27 20.33 15.64
CA SER A 65 -3.13 19.18 15.94
C SER A 65 -2.50 17.87 15.49
N MET A 66 -2.04 17.08 16.47
CA MET A 66 -1.71 15.67 16.25
C MET A 66 -2.95 14.82 15.94
N GLN A 67 -4.16 15.36 16.10
CA GLN A 67 -5.41 14.64 15.85
C GLN A 67 -5.69 14.46 14.35
N ARG A 68 -5.16 15.36 13.50
CA ARG A 68 -5.34 15.28 12.04
C ARG A 68 -4.06 14.72 11.39
N PRO A 69 -4.19 13.78 10.43
CA PRO A 69 -3.03 13.36 9.67
C PRO A 69 -2.51 14.52 8.81
N PRO A 70 -1.21 14.54 8.50
CA PRO A 70 -0.66 15.49 7.54
C PRO A 70 -1.37 15.38 6.18
N ALA A 71 -1.51 16.51 5.49
CA ALA A 71 -2.13 16.56 4.17
C ALA A 71 -1.34 15.74 3.13
N PHE A 72 -1.91 14.59 2.76
CA PHE A 72 -1.48 13.70 1.68
C PHE A 72 -2.62 13.48 0.68
N GLN A 73 -2.26 13.33 -0.59
CA GLN A 73 -3.15 12.90 -1.66
C GLN A 73 -2.88 11.43 -1.99
N SER A 74 -3.87 10.79 -2.60
CA SER A 74 -3.74 9.44 -3.14
C SER A 74 -4.79 9.25 -4.22
N ARG A 75 -4.39 8.60 -5.31
CA ARG A 75 -5.31 8.09 -6.34
C ARG A 75 -5.65 6.63 -6.13
N SER A 76 -4.98 5.91 -5.21
CA SER A 76 -5.26 4.49 -4.93
C SER A 76 -6.71 4.29 -4.46
N TYR A 77 -7.46 3.37 -5.04
CA TYR A 77 -8.85 3.11 -4.64
C TYR A 77 -9.02 2.25 -3.38
N ASN A 78 -10.18 2.40 -2.76
CA ASN A 78 -10.62 1.54 -1.67
C ASN A 78 -11.05 0.17 -2.21
N PRO A 79 -10.87 -0.93 -1.44
CA PRO A 79 -11.32 -2.26 -1.87
C PRO A 79 -12.80 -2.27 -2.22
N ALA A 80 -13.16 -2.95 -3.31
CA ALA A 80 -14.55 -3.08 -3.75
C ALA A 80 -15.48 -3.64 -2.65
N ALA A 81 -14.95 -4.51 -1.77
CA ALA A 81 -15.67 -5.09 -0.65
C ALA A 81 -16.33 -4.04 0.28
N LEU A 82 -15.81 -2.80 0.36
CA LEU A 82 -16.41 -1.72 1.16
C LEU A 82 -17.72 -1.15 0.55
N SER A 83 -17.97 -1.42 -0.73
CA SER A 83 -19.08 -0.83 -1.51
C SER A 83 -20.06 -1.85 -2.08
N VAL A 84 -19.72 -3.15 -2.11
CA VAL A 84 -20.54 -4.19 -2.75
C VAL A 84 -21.85 -4.44 -2.01
N ASN A 85 -21.80 -4.78 -0.73
CA ASN A 85 -22.97 -5.01 0.12
C ASN A 85 -22.60 -4.88 1.60
N VAL A 86 -23.59 -4.92 2.49
CA VAL A 86 -23.41 -4.75 3.94
C VAL A 86 -22.51 -5.85 4.52
N GLU A 87 -22.69 -7.11 4.11
CA GLU A 87 -21.89 -8.24 4.62
C GLU A 87 -20.41 -8.09 4.26
N ALA A 88 -20.11 -7.83 2.98
CA ALA A 88 -18.76 -7.60 2.49
C ALA A 88 -18.11 -6.38 3.17
N ARG A 89 -18.88 -5.31 3.39
CA ARG A 89 -18.40 -4.10 4.07
C ARG A 89 -18.07 -4.38 5.53
N THR A 90 -18.92 -5.13 6.23
CA THR A 90 -18.65 -5.53 7.62
C THR A 90 -17.37 -6.35 7.71
N VAL A 91 -17.16 -7.31 6.80
CA VAL A 91 -15.92 -8.10 6.75
C VAL A 91 -14.70 -7.23 6.39
N ALA A 92 -14.85 -6.28 5.46
CA ALA A 92 -13.77 -5.38 5.08
C ALA A 92 -13.34 -4.47 6.25
N LEU A 93 -14.29 -3.93 7.01
CA LEU A 93 -13.99 -3.01 8.12
C LEU A 93 -13.35 -3.70 9.34
N THR A 94 -13.35 -5.03 9.42
CA THR A 94 -12.54 -5.74 10.44
C THR A 94 -11.06 -5.82 10.05
N VAL A 95 -10.73 -5.64 8.77
CA VAL A 95 -9.36 -5.69 8.24
C VAL A 95 -8.80 -4.28 8.02
N TYR A 96 -9.53 -3.43 7.29
CA TYR A 96 -9.09 -2.05 7.01
C TYR A 96 -9.50 -1.11 8.15
N THR A 97 -8.75 -1.20 9.25
CA THR A 97 -9.06 -0.52 10.50
C THR A 97 -8.75 0.97 10.49
N VAL A 98 -7.85 1.45 9.62
CA VAL A 98 -7.48 2.87 9.54
C VAL A 98 -8.20 3.55 8.39
N ALA A 99 -8.82 4.70 8.68
CA ALA A 99 -9.52 5.56 7.73
C ALA A 99 -8.74 6.87 7.58
N LEU A 100 -7.82 6.95 6.62
CA LEU A 100 -6.98 8.13 6.36
C LEU A 100 -7.74 9.17 5.53
N PRO A 101 -8.08 10.36 6.05
CA PRO A 101 -8.63 11.44 5.25
C PRO A 101 -7.56 11.98 4.30
N LEU A 102 -7.91 12.08 3.02
CA LEU A 102 -7.03 12.60 1.99
C LEU A 102 -7.29 14.09 1.76
N ALA A 103 -6.22 14.81 1.42
CA ALA A 103 -6.32 16.16 0.91
C ALA A 103 -6.98 16.16 -0.49
N PRO A 104 -7.75 17.19 -0.83
CA PRO A 104 -8.37 17.30 -2.14
C PRO A 104 -7.31 17.38 -3.23
N GLU A 105 -7.52 16.66 -4.33
CA GLU A 105 -6.68 16.71 -5.52
C GLU A 105 -7.36 17.55 -6.61
N LYS A 106 -6.63 18.52 -7.18
CA LYS A 106 -7.12 19.31 -8.31
C LYS A 106 -6.78 18.57 -9.59
N ARG A 107 -7.78 17.96 -10.24
CA ARG A 107 -7.64 17.41 -11.59
C ARG A 107 -8.36 18.32 -12.58
N HIS A 108 -7.67 18.74 -13.63
CA HIS A 108 -8.25 19.49 -14.75
C HIS A 108 -9.04 20.76 -14.34
N GLY A 109 -8.66 21.42 -13.25
CA GLY A 109 -9.33 22.62 -12.75
C GLY A 109 -10.63 22.39 -11.97
N LEU A 110 -11.07 21.14 -11.82
CA LEU A 110 -12.19 20.77 -10.95
C LEU A 110 -11.63 20.23 -9.63
N ALA A 111 -11.96 20.91 -8.53
CA ALA A 111 -11.75 20.33 -7.20
C ALA A 111 -12.71 19.15 -7.08
N LEU A 112 -12.19 17.94 -6.93
CA LEU A 112 -12.99 16.82 -6.45
C LEU A 112 -13.36 17.15 -5.00
N ASP A 113 -14.53 17.76 -4.81
CA ASP A 113 -15.00 18.36 -3.55
C ASP A 113 -15.47 17.30 -2.53
N GLY A 114 -14.78 16.16 -2.48
CA GLY A 114 -15.06 15.06 -1.59
C GLY A 114 -13.99 14.94 -0.53
N CYS A 115 -14.39 14.90 0.74
CA CYS A 115 -13.59 14.35 1.84
C CYS A 115 -13.34 12.85 1.58
N ARG A 116 -12.42 12.55 0.66
CA ARG A 116 -12.05 11.19 0.29
C ARG A 116 -11.30 10.57 1.45
N VAL A 117 -11.68 9.35 1.81
CA VAL A 117 -11.02 8.56 2.86
C VAL A 117 -10.41 7.34 2.22
N LEU A 118 -9.15 7.05 2.54
CA LEU A 118 -8.46 5.83 2.17
C LEU A 118 -8.47 4.86 3.34
N TYR A 119 -9.04 3.67 3.13
CA TYR A 119 -9.08 2.59 4.11
C TYR A 119 -7.83 1.71 3.99
N ILE A 120 -7.13 1.53 5.11
CA ILE A 120 -5.80 0.92 5.19
C ILE A 120 -5.80 -0.17 6.27
N SER A 121 -5.18 -1.31 5.94
CA SER A 121 -4.86 -2.40 6.87
C SER A 121 -3.40 -2.25 7.30
N PRO A 122 -3.09 -1.73 8.51
CA PRO A 122 -1.71 -1.41 8.89
C PRO A 122 -0.75 -2.62 8.93
N ASP A 123 -1.30 -3.81 9.11
CA ASP A 123 -0.62 -5.11 9.18
C ASP A 123 -0.38 -5.76 7.81
N ARG A 124 -1.09 -5.32 6.76
CA ARG A 124 -1.07 -5.96 5.43
C ARG A 124 -0.66 -5.00 4.33
N ASP A 125 -1.23 -3.80 4.33
CA ASP A 125 -1.00 -2.83 3.27
C ASP A 125 0.40 -2.22 3.39
N THR A 126 1.02 -1.97 2.25
CA THR A 126 2.28 -1.23 2.16
C THR A 126 1.97 0.19 1.72
N VAL A 127 2.24 1.17 2.58
CA VAL A 127 2.06 2.60 2.25
C VAL A 127 3.33 3.12 1.60
N VAL A 128 3.26 3.61 0.37
CA VAL A 128 4.42 4.12 -0.38
C VAL A 128 4.34 5.63 -0.55
N LEU A 129 5.36 6.34 -0.07
CA LEU A 129 5.49 7.79 -0.22
C LEU A 129 6.23 8.14 -1.51
N LEU A 130 5.53 8.80 -2.44
CA LEU A 130 6.08 9.21 -3.72
C LEU A 130 6.80 10.57 -3.65
N GLY A 131 7.82 10.71 -4.51
CA GLY A 131 8.67 11.89 -4.61
C GLY A 131 9.27 12.34 -3.30
N TYR A 132 9.43 13.66 -3.17
CA TYR A 132 9.94 14.27 -1.96
C TYR A 132 8.77 14.59 -1.00
N ALA A 133 8.98 14.33 0.28
CA ALA A 133 7.99 14.47 1.34
C ALA A 133 8.77 14.93 2.57
N PRO A 134 8.58 16.19 3.01
CA PRO A 134 9.37 16.74 4.11
C PRO A 134 9.39 15.79 5.32
N SER A 135 10.56 15.58 5.94
CA SER A 135 10.72 14.61 7.03
C SER A 135 9.71 14.80 8.16
N MET A 136 9.34 16.06 8.45
CA MET A 136 8.29 16.38 9.42
C MET A 136 6.91 15.81 9.04
N LYS A 137 6.54 15.81 7.75
CA LYS A 137 5.30 15.16 7.29
C LYS A 137 5.37 13.65 7.46
N VAL A 138 6.50 13.03 7.13
CA VAL A 138 6.70 11.58 7.31
C VAL A 138 6.61 11.20 8.79
N THR A 139 7.32 11.93 9.65
CA THR A 139 7.27 11.72 11.10
C THR A 139 5.86 11.85 11.65
N ARG A 140 5.12 12.90 11.25
CA ARG A 140 3.73 13.07 11.66
C ARG A 140 2.81 11.98 11.17
N LEU A 141 2.98 11.51 9.93
CA LEU A 141 2.16 10.44 9.36
C LEU A 141 2.33 9.15 10.16
N VAL A 142 3.57 8.73 10.41
CA VAL A 142 3.85 7.50 11.17
C VAL A 142 3.33 7.63 12.60
N SER A 143 3.57 8.75 13.27
CA SER A 143 3.03 9.00 14.62
C SER A 143 1.50 9.00 14.65
N TRP A 144 0.85 9.53 13.62
CA TRP A 144 -0.61 9.50 13.50
C TRP A 144 -1.15 8.07 13.36
N PHE A 145 -0.53 7.22 12.54
CA PHE A 145 -0.92 5.80 12.44
C PHE A 145 -0.83 5.10 13.79
N ARG A 146 0.27 5.29 14.53
CA ARG A 146 0.46 4.70 15.85
C ARG A 146 -0.63 5.11 16.83
N GLU A 147 -0.91 6.42 16.90
CA GLU A 147 -1.93 6.94 17.81
C GLU A 147 -3.32 6.42 17.46
N HIS A 148 -3.66 6.37 16.17
CA HIS A 148 -4.95 5.88 15.71
C HIS A 148 -5.15 4.38 16.05
N ILE A 149 -4.13 3.56 15.82
CA ILE A 149 -4.15 2.13 16.16
C ILE A 149 -4.23 1.94 17.67
N ARG A 150 -3.48 2.74 18.45
CA ARG A 150 -3.50 2.71 19.91
C ARG A 150 -4.90 2.98 20.46
N VAL A 151 -5.56 4.05 20.00
CA VAL A 151 -6.92 4.42 20.43
C VAL A 151 -7.93 3.32 20.11
N GLN A 152 -7.81 2.68 18.94
CA GLN A 152 -8.68 1.57 18.56
C GLN A 152 -8.47 0.33 19.43
N ALA A 153 -7.20 -0.03 19.72
CA ALA A 153 -6.86 -1.18 20.54
C ALA A 153 -7.41 -1.06 21.98
N TYR A 154 -7.34 0.13 22.58
CA TYR A 154 -7.92 0.39 23.90
C TYR A 154 -9.45 0.21 23.94
N GLY A 155 -10.16 0.48 22.83
CA GLY A 155 -11.61 0.30 22.74
C GLY A 155 -12.06 -1.16 22.59
N LEU A 156 -11.18 -2.05 22.13
CA LEU A 156 -11.51 -3.43 21.76
C LEU A 156 -10.93 -4.50 22.70
N GLY A 157 -10.15 -4.11 23.73
CA GLY A 157 -9.55 -5.05 24.68
C GLY A 157 -8.58 -6.06 24.04
N ALA A 158 -8.08 -5.77 22.83
CA ALA A 158 -7.24 -6.69 22.08
C ALA A 158 -5.79 -6.66 22.62
N SER A 159 -5.34 -7.81 23.12
CA SER A 159 -3.96 -8.05 23.54
C SER A 159 -3.17 -8.62 22.35
N GLY A 160 -2.45 -7.76 21.62
CA GLY A 160 -1.62 -8.12 20.45
C GLY A 160 -2.19 -7.59 19.12
N LEU A 161 -1.42 -7.14 18.11
CA LEU A 161 0.01 -7.34 17.84
C LEU A 161 0.63 -6.23 16.94
N VAL A 162 -0.06 -5.12 16.69
CA VAL A 162 0.36 -4.08 15.72
C VAL A 162 0.38 -2.73 16.42
N THR A 163 1.53 -2.04 16.42
CA THR A 163 1.68 -0.72 17.06
C THR A 163 1.67 0.44 16.07
N GLY A 164 1.77 0.16 14.78
CA GLY A 164 1.97 1.12 13.70
C GLY A 164 1.76 0.49 12.32
N LEU A 165 2.33 1.10 11.29
CA LEU A 165 2.41 0.48 9.96
C LEU A 165 3.48 -0.61 9.95
N CYS A 166 3.14 -1.83 9.53
CA CYS A 166 4.11 -2.91 9.36
C CYS A 166 5.01 -2.73 8.12
N SER A 167 4.50 -2.09 7.06
CA SER A 167 5.23 -1.92 5.80
C SER A 167 5.12 -0.50 5.26
N ILE A 168 6.26 0.12 4.95
CA ILE A 168 6.32 1.46 4.35
C ILE A 168 7.37 1.51 3.24
N GLY A 169 6.98 2.11 2.12
CA GLY A 169 7.88 2.50 1.05
C GLY A 169 8.18 3.99 1.09
N VAL A 170 9.44 4.36 0.93
CA VAL A 170 9.87 5.75 0.87
C VAL A 170 10.69 5.95 -0.39
N SER A 171 10.32 6.93 -1.21
CA SER A 171 11.05 7.26 -2.43
C SER A 171 12.52 7.61 -2.16
N ALA A 172 13.43 7.15 -3.01
CA ALA A 172 14.83 7.58 -2.98
C ALA A 172 15.00 9.09 -3.25
N ALA A 173 13.97 9.77 -3.78
CA ALA A 173 13.95 11.22 -3.94
C ALA A 173 14.13 11.98 -2.61
N GLN A 174 13.83 11.36 -1.46
CA GLN A 174 14.07 11.93 -0.13
C GLN A 174 15.54 12.11 0.21
N PHE A 175 16.41 11.38 -0.47
CA PHE A 175 17.80 11.16 -0.06
C PHE A 175 18.80 11.43 -1.19
N THR A 176 18.48 12.39 -2.05
CA THR A 176 19.33 12.78 -3.19
C THR A 176 20.65 13.43 -2.77
N ASN A 177 20.75 13.92 -1.53
CA ASN A 177 21.99 14.45 -0.99
C ASN A 177 22.94 13.35 -0.47
N ASN A 178 24.23 13.66 -0.35
CA ASN A 178 25.27 12.72 0.11
C ASN A 178 25.16 12.34 1.61
N GLN A 179 24.17 12.87 2.33
CA GLN A 179 23.96 12.64 3.76
C GLN A 179 22.67 11.85 4.05
N GLY A 180 21.94 11.43 3.01
CA GLY A 180 20.64 10.77 3.14
C GLY A 180 20.70 9.50 3.99
N ALA A 181 21.75 8.67 3.81
CA ALA A 181 22.01 7.50 4.64
C ALA A 181 22.25 7.84 6.13
N GLN A 182 22.96 8.93 6.43
CA GLN A 182 23.21 9.32 7.81
C GLN A 182 21.92 9.83 8.47
N LEU A 183 21.14 10.64 7.74
CA LEU A 183 19.83 11.09 8.20
C LEU A 183 18.89 9.91 8.46
N LEU A 184 18.84 8.94 7.54
CA LEU A 184 18.00 7.75 7.68
C LEU A 184 18.47 6.86 8.83
N ARG A 185 19.77 6.78 9.14
CA ARG A 185 20.26 6.06 10.34
C ARG A 185 19.80 6.72 11.62
N ILE A 186 19.93 8.04 11.71
CA ILE A 186 19.57 8.82 12.90
C ILE A 186 18.06 8.73 13.14
N VAL A 187 17.28 9.07 12.12
CA VAL A 187 15.82 9.18 12.25
C VAL A 187 15.15 7.82 12.15
N GLY A 188 15.65 6.92 11.31
CA GLY A 188 14.96 5.68 10.98
C GLY A 188 14.88 4.68 12.13
N ARG A 189 15.81 4.71 13.09
CA ARG A 189 15.74 3.85 14.28
C ARG A 189 14.57 4.22 15.19
N GLU A 190 14.33 5.52 15.38
CA GLU A 190 13.23 6.02 16.23
C GLU A 190 11.92 6.13 15.46
N LEU A 191 11.99 6.47 14.18
CA LEU A 191 10.80 6.68 13.36
C LEU A 191 10.20 5.38 12.85
N PHE A 192 10.99 4.32 12.61
CA PHE A 192 10.52 3.07 11.99
C PHE A 192 10.78 1.84 12.88
N TYR A 193 10.80 1.99 14.21
CA TYR A 193 11.12 0.88 15.14
C TYR A 193 10.11 -0.27 15.12
N ASP A 194 8.89 -0.01 14.69
CA ASP A 194 7.74 -0.93 14.58
C ASP A 194 7.37 -1.26 13.14
N VAL A 195 8.19 -0.81 12.17
CA VAL A 195 8.06 -1.21 10.77
C VAL A 195 8.85 -2.49 10.56
N ASP A 196 8.17 -3.53 10.11
CA ASP A 196 8.78 -4.81 9.75
C ASP A 196 9.47 -4.72 8.38
N CYS A 197 8.85 -4.02 7.43
CA CYS A 197 9.35 -3.91 6.07
C CYS A 197 9.52 -2.44 5.64
N PHE A 198 10.76 -1.94 5.71
CA PHE A 198 11.13 -0.65 5.12
C PHE A 198 11.64 -0.85 3.68
N ILE A 199 11.02 -0.15 2.73
CA ILE A 199 11.31 -0.28 1.31
C ILE A 199 11.80 1.07 0.79
N LEU A 200 13.01 1.11 0.24
CA LEU A 200 13.49 2.26 -0.51
C LEU A 200 13.04 2.12 -1.96
N VAL A 201 12.12 2.99 -2.38
CA VAL A 201 11.47 2.90 -3.70
C VAL A 201 12.22 3.75 -4.70
N ILE A 202 12.64 3.14 -5.81
CA ILE A 202 13.36 3.83 -6.89
C ILE A 202 12.47 4.04 -8.11
N GLY A 203 12.61 5.19 -8.77
CA GLY A 203 11.90 5.55 -9.99
C GLY A 203 12.78 5.46 -11.24
N PRO A 204 12.17 5.41 -12.43
CA PRO A 204 12.83 5.08 -13.70
C PRO A 204 13.81 6.16 -14.20
N GLY A 205 13.76 7.37 -13.66
CA GLY A 205 14.57 8.50 -14.11
C GLY A 205 16.02 8.52 -13.58
N PRO A 206 16.91 9.29 -14.22
CA PRO A 206 18.25 9.55 -13.70
C PRO A 206 18.15 10.30 -12.36
N GLY A 207 18.85 9.81 -11.32
CA GLY A 207 18.65 10.30 -9.94
C GLY A 207 17.64 9.49 -9.12
N CYS A 208 17.11 8.40 -9.70
CA CYS A 208 16.49 7.21 -9.11
C CYS A 208 15.39 7.40 -8.05
N GLY A 209 14.92 8.61 -7.76
CA GLY A 209 13.70 8.84 -7.01
C GLY A 209 12.45 8.60 -7.86
N THR A 210 11.33 8.32 -7.21
CA THR A 210 10.02 8.32 -7.89
C THR A 210 9.55 9.74 -8.19
N GLU A 211 8.68 9.88 -9.18
CA GLU A 211 7.95 11.12 -9.45
C GLU A 211 7.12 11.56 -8.25
N GLN A 212 6.77 12.85 -8.17
CA GLN A 212 6.03 13.40 -7.04
C GLN A 212 4.62 12.83 -6.91
N ALA A 213 3.97 12.52 -8.01
CA ALA A 213 2.61 12.01 -8.09
C ALA A 213 2.59 10.79 -9.01
N PRO A 214 1.59 9.90 -8.92
CA PRO A 214 1.42 8.84 -9.88
C PRO A 214 1.14 9.41 -11.30
N PRO A 215 1.37 8.62 -12.37
CA PRO A 215 1.17 9.06 -13.74
C PRO A 215 -0.25 9.59 -14.00
N ASP A 216 -0.39 10.60 -14.86
CA ASP A 216 -1.67 11.24 -15.15
C ASP A 216 -2.72 10.31 -15.77
N TRP A 217 -2.27 9.30 -16.53
CA TRP A 217 -3.13 8.28 -17.11
C TRP A 217 -3.65 7.27 -16.09
N TRP A 218 -3.08 7.23 -14.88
CA TRP A 218 -3.47 6.28 -13.84
C TRP A 218 -4.50 6.90 -12.90
N ASP A 219 -5.61 6.18 -12.69
CA ASP A 219 -6.69 6.58 -11.79
C ASP A 219 -7.22 5.35 -11.05
N GLY A 220 -6.75 5.17 -9.82
CA GLY A 220 -7.27 4.15 -8.91
C GLY A 220 -7.14 2.69 -9.33
N GLY A 221 -6.25 2.40 -10.28
CA GLY A 221 -5.88 1.03 -10.59
C GLY A 221 -4.96 0.40 -9.53
N LYS A 222 -4.21 -0.62 -9.93
CA LYS A 222 -3.24 -1.28 -9.06
C LYS A 222 -1.96 -0.47 -8.97
N CYS A 223 -1.50 -0.29 -7.73
CA CYS A 223 -0.15 0.13 -7.41
C CYS A 223 0.61 -1.13 -6.96
N LEU A 224 1.80 -1.36 -7.52
CA LEU A 224 2.58 -2.58 -7.31
C LEU A 224 4.03 -2.22 -7.01
N LEU A 225 4.67 -3.06 -6.19
CA LEU A 225 6.11 -3.00 -5.94
C LEU A 225 6.76 -4.24 -6.54
N ARG A 226 7.82 -4.04 -7.31
CA ARG A 226 8.74 -5.11 -7.72
C ARG A 226 10.02 -4.96 -6.91
N GLU A 227 10.32 -5.95 -6.08
CA GLU A 227 11.59 -5.96 -5.37
C GLU A 227 12.73 -6.13 -6.37
N LEU A 228 13.75 -5.28 -6.27
CA LEU A 228 14.90 -5.32 -7.14
C LEU A 228 16.02 -6.08 -6.44
N SER A 229 16.44 -7.17 -7.07
CA SER A 229 17.56 -7.98 -6.61
C SER A 229 18.62 -8.12 -7.69
N GLN A 230 19.84 -8.44 -7.25
CA GLN A 230 20.98 -8.67 -8.15
C GLN A 230 20.85 -9.90 -9.07
N TYR A 231 19.73 -10.63 -9.00
CA TYR A 231 19.51 -11.87 -9.75
C TYR A 231 18.45 -11.73 -10.86
N GLU A 232 17.79 -10.57 -10.97
CA GLU A 232 16.73 -10.33 -11.97
C GLU A 232 17.27 -9.49 -13.14
N ARG A 233 17.13 -10.00 -14.38
CA ARG A 233 17.80 -9.45 -15.58
C ARG A 233 17.12 -8.23 -16.21
N ASP A 234 15.82 -8.02 -15.96
CA ASP A 234 15.03 -7.08 -16.79
C ASP A 234 15.15 -5.61 -16.33
N ASP A 235 15.51 -5.37 -15.07
CA ASP A 235 15.71 -4.03 -14.47
C ASP A 235 17.19 -3.80 -14.05
N GLU A 236 18.10 -4.62 -14.59
CA GLU A 236 19.53 -4.67 -14.21
C GLU A 236 20.21 -3.31 -14.33
N ASP A 237 19.86 -2.52 -15.34
CA ASP A 237 20.49 -1.24 -15.60
C ASP A 237 20.08 -0.16 -14.57
N GLN A 238 18.79 -0.05 -14.25
CA GLN A 238 18.30 0.93 -13.27
C GLN A 238 18.84 0.60 -11.86
N TYR A 239 18.74 -0.67 -11.47
CA TYR A 239 19.22 -1.13 -10.18
C TYR A 239 20.75 -0.98 -10.05
N ARG A 240 21.52 -1.34 -11.08
CA ARG A 240 22.97 -1.17 -11.11
C ARG A 240 23.38 0.30 -11.05
N VAL A 241 22.72 1.18 -11.83
CA VAL A 241 22.96 2.63 -11.80
C VAL A 241 22.69 3.21 -10.41
N PHE A 242 21.58 2.78 -9.77
CA PHE A 242 21.29 3.18 -8.39
C PHE A 242 22.39 2.70 -7.43
N GLN A 243 22.80 1.43 -7.50
CA GLN A 243 23.82 0.85 -6.62
C GLN A 243 25.16 1.59 -6.70
N VAL A 244 25.63 1.94 -7.89
CA VAL A 244 26.91 2.66 -8.07
C VAL A 244 26.79 4.16 -7.79
N GLY A 245 25.58 4.72 -7.94
CA GLY A 245 25.25 6.12 -7.73
C GLY A 245 24.82 6.42 -6.30
N VAL A 246 23.63 7.01 -6.15
CA VAL A 246 23.07 7.44 -4.85
C VAL A 246 22.91 6.26 -3.88
N GLY A 247 22.64 5.05 -4.37
CA GLY A 247 22.45 3.84 -3.57
C GLY A 247 23.68 3.43 -2.76
N ARG A 248 24.89 3.80 -3.20
CA ARG A 248 26.15 3.43 -2.52
C ARG A 248 26.17 3.85 -1.05
N GLN A 249 25.53 4.98 -0.71
CA GLN A 249 25.53 5.50 0.66
C GLN A 249 24.74 4.60 1.63
N PHE A 250 23.81 3.79 1.12
CA PHE A 250 23.00 2.89 1.91
C PHE A 250 23.54 1.45 1.95
N ARG A 251 24.67 1.19 1.30
CA ARG A 251 25.29 -0.13 1.28
C ARG A 251 26.39 -0.18 2.36
N GLY A 252 26.24 -1.10 3.30
CA GLY A 252 27.28 -1.47 4.26
C GLY A 252 28.07 -2.69 3.80
N GLN A 253 28.95 -3.20 4.68
CA GLN A 253 29.71 -4.42 4.43
C GLN A 253 28.79 -5.66 4.31
N ASP A 254 27.72 -5.71 5.10
CA ASP A 254 26.79 -6.85 5.17
C ASP A 254 25.55 -6.72 4.27
N GLY A 255 25.58 -5.83 3.28
CA GLY A 255 24.48 -5.57 2.35
C GLY A 255 23.80 -4.22 2.57
N TRP A 256 22.48 -4.17 2.34
CA TRP A 256 21.71 -2.94 2.51
C TRP A 256 21.56 -2.53 3.97
N MET A 257 21.48 -1.21 4.21
CA MET A 257 21.30 -0.59 5.52
C MET A 257 20.12 -1.19 6.30
N VAL A 258 20.28 -1.30 7.62
CA VAL A 258 19.18 -1.64 8.54
C VAL A 258 18.43 -0.36 8.91
N VAL A 259 17.10 -0.39 8.75
CA VAL A 259 16.20 0.69 9.16
C VAL A 259 15.19 0.09 10.14
N GLY A 260 15.04 0.71 11.31
CA GLY A 260 14.28 0.11 12.41
C GLY A 260 14.97 -1.17 12.89
N ARG A 261 14.33 -2.33 12.66
CA ARG A 261 14.83 -3.65 13.06
C ARG A 261 15.30 -4.52 11.90
N ASN A 262 14.98 -4.16 10.67
CA ASN A 262 15.16 -5.04 9.51
C ASN A 262 16.04 -4.38 8.43
N ARG A 263 16.68 -5.22 7.61
CA ARG A 263 17.39 -4.74 6.42
C ARG A 263 16.39 -4.13 5.46
N MET A 264 16.70 -2.94 4.96
CA MET A 264 15.85 -2.30 3.96
C MET A 264 15.82 -3.12 2.67
N ARG A 265 14.69 -3.06 1.98
CA ARG A 265 14.53 -3.63 0.64
C ARG A 265 14.57 -2.52 -0.39
N ILE A 266 14.96 -2.86 -1.62
CA ILE A 266 14.91 -1.93 -2.75
C ILE A 266 13.82 -2.41 -3.68
N ALA A 267 12.95 -1.51 -4.12
CA ALA A 267 11.90 -1.86 -5.06
C ALA A 267 11.66 -0.74 -6.07
N SER A 268 11.14 -1.08 -7.23
CA SER A 268 10.52 -0.13 -8.16
C SER A 268 9.00 -0.18 -8.00
N ILE A 269 8.36 0.96 -8.21
CA ILE A 269 6.90 1.09 -8.20
C ILE A 269 6.37 1.12 -9.63
N TYR A 270 5.28 0.40 -9.85
CA TYR A 270 4.56 0.39 -11.12
C TYR A 270 3.08 0.61 -10.90
N PHE A 271 2.45 1.16 -11.92
CA PHE A 271 1.03 1.46 -11.94
C PHE A 271 0.39 0.65 -13.07
N GLU A 272 -0.76 0.07 -12.80
CA GLU A 272 -1.56 -0.63 -13.79
C GLU A 272 -3.00 -0.13 -13.71
N ASN A 273 -3.65 0.03 -14.85
CA ASN A 273 -5.08 0.32 -14.89
C ASN A 273 -5.87 -0.96 -14.62
N GLY A 274 -7.02 -0.81 -13.94
CA GLY A 274 -7.91 -1.93 -13.60
C GLY A 274 -7.86 -2.36 -12.14
N TRP A 275 -8.81 -3.22 -11.78
CA TRP A 275 -9.06 -3.71 -10.41
C TRP A 275 -8.52 -5.12 -10.16
#